data_AF-A0A414QQ05-F1
#
_entry.id   AF-A0A414QQ05-F1
#
_cell.length_a   1.000
_cell.length_b   1.000
_cell.length_c   1.000
_cell.angle_alpha   90.00
_cell.angle_beta   90.00
_cell.angle_gamma   90.00
#
_symmetry.space_group_name_H-M   'P 1'
#
loop_
_entity.id
_entity.type
_entity.pdbx_description
1 polymer ?
#
loop_
_entity_poly.entity_id
_entity_poly.type
_entity_poly.pdbx_seq_one_letter_code
_entity_poly.pdbx_strand_id
1 'polypeptide(L)'
;MKEQQRLLQEIALMLEHQDMLSKLTESQCLDEYGYSETHCIDNIGRLELPNVTKIAEQMQMTRGAISKMTKKLLAKGLIEKYTLETNKKEVYFKLTERGKVLFKEHEKRHKQWEKRDMQFLSRYSKDETDTILKFMQEFNVYLDEQIEQYITDSRESTESR
;
A
#
# COMPACT_ATOMS: atom_id res chain seq x y z
N MET A 1 19.64 4.18 -25.83
CA MET A 1 19.30 2.75 -25.68
C MET A 1 20.08 2.08 -24.54
N LYS A 2 21.43 2.14 -24.51
CA LYS A 2 22.22 1.48 -23.43
C LYS A 2 21.99 2.09 -22.04
N GLU A 3 21.83 3.40 -21.95
CA GLU A 3 21.64 4.11 -20.67
C GLU A 3 20.23 3.86 -20.09
N GLN A 4 19.19 3.90 -20.93
CA GLN A 4 17.82 3.58 -20.49
C GLN A 4 17.71 2.13 -20.01
N GLN A 5 18.36 1.19 -20.71
CA GLN A 5 18.40 -0.22 -20.30
C GLN A 5 19.11 -0.39 -18.96
N ARG A 6 20.23 0.32 -18.75
CA ARG A 6 20.93 0.32 -17.47
C ARG A 6 20.08 0.90 -16.35
N LEU A 7 19.39 2.02 -16.59
CA LEU A 7 18.47 2.61 -15.61
C LEU A 7 17.37 1.60 -15.22
N LEU A 8 16.79 0.89 -16.18
CA LEU A 8 15.79 -0.15 -15.90
C LEU A 8 16.35 -1.30 -15.04
N GLN A 9 17.61 -1.71 -15.29
CA GLN A 9 18.28 -2.73 -14.46
C GLN A 9 18.49 -2.26 -13.02
N GLU A 10 18.88 -1.00 -12.81
CA GLU A 10 19.03 -0.45 -11.46
C GLU A 10 17.69 -0.34 -10.73
N ILE A 11 16.61 0.03 -11.43
CA ILE A 11 15.25 0.03 -10.86
C ILE A 11 14.82 -1.37 -10.44
N ALA A 12 15.04 -2.38 -11.30
CA ALA A 12 14.72 -3.77 -10.98
C ALA A 12 15.50 -4.26 -9.75
N LEU A 13 16.81 -3.99 -9.71
CA LEU A 13 17.66 -4.34 -8.58
C LEU A 13 17.24 -3.63 -7.28
N MET A 14 16.83 -2.37 -7.36
CA MET A 14 16.28 -1.63 -6.23
C MET A 14 15.02 -2.30 -5.68
N LEU A 15 14.09 -2.73 -6.55
CA LEU A 15 12.87 -3.43 -6.14
C LEU A 15 13.19 -4.75 -5.43
N GLU A 16 14.14 -5.53 -5.95
CA GLU A 16 14.62 -6.77 -5.32
C GLU A 16 15.25 -6.52 -3.95
N HIS A 17 16.09 -5.48 -3.83
CA HIS A 17 16.70 -5.12 -2.55
C HIS A 17 15.67 -4.65 -1.52
N GLN A 18 14.65 -3.89 -1.93
CA GLN A 18 13.58 -3.46 -1.02
C GLN A 18 12.74 -4.66 -0.54
N ASP A 19 12.44 -5.61 -1.42
CA ASP A 19 11.75 -6.86 -1.05
C ASP A 19 12.59 -7.74 -0.10
N MET A 20 13.90 -7.85 -0.34
CA MET A 20 14.79 -8.58 0.58
C MET A 20 14.85 -7.89 1.94
N LEU A 21 14.96 -6.56 1.96
CA LEU A 21 15.10 -5.80 3.18
C LEU A 21 13.80 -5.75 3.99
N SER A 22 12.65 -5.72 3.34
CA SER A 22 11.35 -5.85 4.02
C SER A 22 11.26 -7.19 4.75
N LYS A 23 11.63 -8.30 4.11
CA LYS A 23 11.65 -9.64 4.72
C LYS A 23 12.63 -9.76 5.88
N LEU A 24 13.81 -9.14 5.80
CA LEU A 24 14.81 -9.16 6.87
C LEU A 24 14.46 -8.27 8.06
N THR A 25 13.60 -7.28 7.87
CA THR A 25 13.21 -6.30 8.91
C THR A 25 11.79 -6.51 9.43
N GLU A 26 11.02 -7.42 8.83
CA GLU A 26 9.73 -7.85 9.34
C GLU A 26 9.88 -8.60 10.66
N SER A 27 9.04 -8.22 11.63
CA SER A 27 8.85 -9.04 12.82
C SER A 27 8.09 -10.31 12.43
N GLN A 28 8.35 -11.45 13.09
CA GLN A 28 7.60 -12.71 12.86
C GLN A 28 6.07 -12.55 12.93
N CYS A 29 5.57 -11.50 13.58
CA CYS A 29 4.15 -11.16 13.65
C CYS A 29 3.56 -10.62 12.33
N LEU A 30 4.39 -10.05 11.43
CA LEU A 30 3.99 -9.52 10.12
C LEU A 30 4.03 -10.59 9.02
N ASP A 31 4.86 -11.62 9.17
CA ASP A 31 5.06 -12.72 8.18
C ASP A 31 3.74 -13.43 7.78
N GLU A 32 2.74 -13.43 8.68
CA GLU A 32 1.42 -14.02 8.43
C GLU A 32 0.49 -13.15 7.53
N TYR A 33 0.91 -11.93 7.19
CA TYR A 33 0.10 -10.93 6.52
C TYR A 33 0.83 -10.33 5.31
N GLY A 34 0.16 -10.33 4.14
CA GLY A 34 0.74 -9.71 2.96
C GLY A 34 0.80 -8.18 3.05
N TYR A 35 1.63 -7.55 2.21
CA TYR A 35 1.78 -6.09 2.12
C TYR A 35 0.43 -5.35 2.08
N SER A 36 -0.48 -5.74 1.18
CA SER A 36 -1.80 -5.10 1.06
C SER A 36 -2.69 -5.27 2.31
N GLU A 37 -2.54 -6.35 3.07
CA GLU A 37 -3.26 -6.53 4.34
C GLU A 37 -2.73 -5.57 5.40
N THR A 38 -1.40 -5.48 5.54
CA THR A 38 -0.75 -4.56 6.48
C THR A 38 -1.03 -3.10 6.16
N HIS A 39 -1.01 -2.72 4.87
CA HIS A 39 -1.39 -1.37 4.41
C HIS A 39 -2.88 -1.07 4.66
N CYS A 40 -3.77 -2.05 4.50
CA CYS A 40 -5.18 -1.85 4.80
C CYS A 40 -5.40 -1.63 6.30
N ILE A 41 -4.67 -2.35 7.16
CA ILE A 41 -4.66 -2.14 8.61
C ILE A 41 -4.11 -0.75 8.99
N ASP A 42 -3.03 -0.31 8.34
CA ASP A 42 -2.47 1.04 8.52
C ASP A 42 -3.52 2.13 8.20
N ASN A 43 -4.19 2.00 7.05
CA ASN A 43 -5.25 2.93 6.65
C ASN A 43 -6.44 2.94 7.62
N ILE A 44 -6.91 1.77 8.07
CA ILE A 44 -8.00 1.68 9.07
C ILE A 44 -7.58 2.30 10.41
N GLY A 45 -6.30 2.20 10.78
CA GLY A 45 -5.77 2.79 12.01
C GLY A 45 -5.61 4.32 11.95
N ARG A 46 -5.40 4.90 10.77
CA ARG A 46 -5.15 6.35 10.58
C ARG A 46 -6.37 7.17 10.19
N LEU A 47 -7.29 6.59 9.43
CA LEU A 47 -8.43 7.31 8.86
C LEU A 47 -9.52 7.57 9.89
N GLU A 48 -10.12 8.75 9.81
CA GLU A 48 -11.35 9.05 10.54
C GLU A 48 -12.55 8.41 9.84
N LEU A 49 -13.34 7.64 10.61
CA LEU A 49 -14.51 6.90 10.13
C LEU A 49 -14.20 6.09 8.87
N PRO A 50 -13.28 5.10 8.92
CA PRO A 50 -12.85 4.38 7.74
C PRO A 50 -13.94 3.46 7.25
N ASN A 51 -14.33 3.63 5.99
CA ASN A 51 -15.27 2.78 5.28
C ASN A 51 -14.61 2.25 3.99
N VAL A 52 -15.27 1.33 3.28
CA VAL A 52 -14.72 0.74 2.04
C VAL A 52 -14.33 1.81 1.01
N THR A 53 -15.11 2.89 0.89
CA THR A 53 -14.86 3.96 -0.08
C THR A 53 -13.59 4.74 0.26
N LYS A 54 -13.46 5.24 1.49
CA LYS A 54 -12.29 6.01 1.94
C LYS A 54 -11.01 5.18 1.89
N ILE A 55 -11.09 3.91 2.29
CA ILE A 55 -9.93 3.01 2.24
C ILE A 55 -9.53 2.75 0.79
N ALA A 56 -10.50 2.57 -0.12
CA ALA A 56 -10.23 2.40 -1.55
C ALA A 56 -9.55 3.61 -2.18
N GLU A 57 -10.00 4.82 -1.85
CA GLU A 57 -9.39 6.07 -2.30
C GLU A 57 -7.95 6.20 -1.80
N GLN A 58 -7.70 5.99 -0.51
CA GLN A 58 -6.36 6.11 0.06
C GLN A 58 -5.38 5.06 -0.45
N MET A 59 -5.86 3.83 -0.65
CA MET A 59 -5.04 2.74 -1.17
C MET A 59 -4.92 2.74 -2.70
N GLN A 60 -5.61 3.64 -3.41
CA GLN A 60 -5.71 3.65 -4.87
C GLN A 60 -6.13 2.28 -5.43
N MET A 61 -7.07 1.62 -4.75
CA MET A 61 -7.57 0.29 -5.09
C MET A 61 -9.07 0.34 -5.37
N THR A 62 -9.58 -0.62 -6.14
CA THR A 62 -11.03 -0.71 -6.36
C THR A 62 -11.79 -1.01 -5.06
N ARG A 63 -13.01 -0.47 -4.93
CA ARG A 63 -13.93 -0.79 -3.81
C ARG A 63 -14.19 -2.29 -3.67
N GLY A 64 -14.21 -3.03 -4.78
CA GLY A 64 -14.34 -4.50 -4.78
C GLY A 64 -13.15 -5.20 -4.12
N ALA A 65 -11.92 -4.77 -4.45
CA ALA A 65 -10.71 -5.30 -3.84
C ALA A 65 -10.64 -4.99 -2.34
N ILE A 66 -10.97 -3.76 -1.94
CA ILE A 66 -11.03 -3.38 -0.51
C ILE A 66 -12.15 -4.12 0.23
N SER A 67 -13.31 -4.35 -0.39
CA SER A 67 -14.38 -5.17 0.19
C SER A 67 -13.93 -6.61 0.44
N LYS A 68 -13.17 -7.20 -0.50
CA LYS A 68 -12.56 -8.52 -0.30
C LYS A 68 -11.50 -8.51 0.81
N MET A 69 -10.68 -7.46 0.86
CA MET A 69 -9.64 -7.28 1.88
C MET A 69 -10.22 -7.16 3.28
N THR A 70 -11.18 -6.27 3.48
CA THR A 70 -11.85 -6.05 4.77
C THR A 70 -12.57 -7.31 5.26
N LYS A 71 -13.19 -8.11 4.38
CA LYS A 71 -13.73 -9.44 4.73
C LYS A 71 -12.66 -10.39 5.26
N LYS A 72 -11.48 -10.42 4.63
CA LYS A 72 -10.34 -11.24 5.07
C LYS A 72 -9.83 -10.80 6.45
N LEU A 73 -9.69 -9.49 6.67
CA LEU A 73 -9.25 -8.92 7.95
C LEU A 73 -10.27 -9.15 9.08
N LEU A 74 -11.57 -9.08 8.79
CA LEU A 74 -12.65 -9.43 9.72
C LEU A 74 -12.55 -10.92 10.12
N ALA A 75 -12.39 -11.82 9.14
CA ALA A 75 -12.25 -13.25 9.40
C ALA A 75 -11.00 -13.59 10.24
N LYS A 76 -9.92 -12.81 10.08
CA LYS A 76 -8.70 -12.89 10.87
C LYS A 76 -8.81 -12.24 12.26
N GLY A 77 -9.93 -11.58 12.58
CA GLY A 77 -10.15 -10.89 13.85
C GLY A 77 -9.27 -9.65 14.06
N LEU A 78 -8.74 -9.06 12.99
CA LEU A 78 -7.89 -7.87 13.05
C LEU A 78 -8.70 -6.57 13.07
N ILE A 79 -9.89 -6.60 12.48
CA ILE A 79 -10.80 -5.45 12.46
C ILE A 79 -12.19 -5.88 12.91
N GLU A 80 -12.99 -4.91 13.30
CA GLU A 80 -14.41 -5.07 13.59
C GLU A 80 -15.23 -3.99 12.87
N LYS A 81 -16.49 -4.31 12.60
CA LYS A 81 -17.45 -3.40 11.94
C LYS A 81 -18.29 -2.66 12.96
N TYR A 82 -18.59 -1.40 12.69
CA TYR A 82 -19.55 -0.62 13.48
C TYR A 82 -20.36 0.32 12.57
N THR A 83 -21.47 0.85 13.10
CA THR A 83 -22.26 1.90 12.45
C THR A 83 -22.40 3.08 13.40
N LEU A 84 -22.68 4.27 12.87
CA LEU A 84 -22.98 5.42 13.71
C LEU A 84 -24.46 5.39 14.10
N GLU A 85 -24.79 5.94 15.27
CA GLU A 85 -26.20 6.07 15.70
C GLU A 85 -27.00 6.93 14.72
N THR A 86 -26.37 7.98 14.19
CA THR A 86 -26.92 8.92 13.21
C THR A 86 -27.02 8.35 11.80
N ASN A 87 -26.28 7.28 11.48
CA ASN A 87 -26.27 6.64 10.17
C ASN A 87 -26.01 5.13 10.28
N LYS A 88 -27.10 4.36 10.42
CA LYS A 88 -27.06 2.89 10.49
C LYS A 88 -26.89 2.19 9.14
N LYS A 89 -26.99 2.94 8.02
CA LYS A 89 -26.84 2.36 6.67
C LYS A 89 -25.38 2.19 6.29
N GLU A 90 -24.50 3.02 6.84
CA GLU A 90 -23.08 3.04 6.51
C GLU A 90 -22.27 2.23 7.53
N VAL A 91 -21.39 1.38 7.01
CA VAL A 91 -20.53 0.51 7.81
C VAL A 91 -19.12 1.05 7.81
N TYR A 92 -18.58 1.20 9.02
CA TYR A 92 -17.22 1.63 9.29
C TYR A 92 -16.42 0.49 9.93
N PHE A 93 -15.10 0.63 9.92
CA PHE A 93 -14.18 -0.35 10.49
C PHE A 93 -13.34 0.27 11.60
N LYS A 94 -12.96 -0.54 12.58
CA LYS A 94 -11.95 -0.15 13.56
C LYS A 94 -11.05 -1.34 13.87
N LEU A 95 -9.83 -1.07 14.30
CA LEU A 95 -8.88 -2.10 14.69
C LEU A 95 -9.32 -2.76 16.00
N THR A 96 -9.27 -4.09 16.04
CA THR A 96 -9.33 -4.83 17.32
C THR A 96 -8.02 -4.65 18.09
N GLU A 97 -7.93 -5.14 19.32
CA GLU A 97 -6.64 -5.14 20.04
C GLU A 97 -5.54 -5.89 19.28
N ARG A 98 -5.87 -7.01 18.62
CA ARG A 98 -4.93 -7.70 17.73
C ARG A 98 -4.55 -6.84 16.51
N GLY A 99 -5.51 -6.18 15.89
CA GLY A 99 -5.25 -5.24 14.79
C GLY A 99 -4.35 -4.07 15.19
N LYS A 100 -4.50 -3.55 16.42
CA LYS A 100 -3.67 -2.47 16.96
C LYS A 100 -2.22 -2.89 17.19
N VAL A 101 -1.97 -4.15 17.60
CA VAL A 101 -0.61 -4.69 17.69
C VAL A 101 0.04 -4.68 16.30
N LEU A 102 -0.66 -5.21 15.29
CA LEU A 102 -0.15 -5.25 13.92
C LEU A 102 0.11 -3.84 13.36
N PHE A 103 -0.82 -2.91 13.61
CA PHE A 103 -0.68 -1.50 13.24
C PHE A 103 0.57 -0.86 13.85
N LYS A 104 0.83 -1.09 15.14
CA LYS A 104 2.00 -0.52 15.82
C LYS A 104 3.32 -1.10 15.30
N GLU A 105 3.38 -2.41 15.06
CA GLU A 105 4.59 -3.02 14.48
C GLU A 105 4.82 -2.54 13.05
N HIS A 106 3.76 -2.40 12.24
CA HIS A 106 3.84 -1.78 10.92
C HIS A 106 4.36 -0.34 10.99
N GLU A 107 3.80 0.49 11.87
CA GLU A 107 4.22 1.89 12.03
C GLU A 107 5.68 2.00 12.49
N LYS A 108 6.11 1.14 13.42
CA LYS A 108 7.50 1.10 13.89
C LYS A 108 8.45 0.77 12.75
N ARG A 109 8.12 -0.21 11.91
CA ARG A 109 8.88 -0.55 10.71
C ARG A 109 8.91 0.61 9.73
N HIS A 110 7.76 1.24 9.46
CA HIS A 110 7.66 2.38 8.55
C HIS A 110 8.57 3.54 9.01
N LYS A 111 8.57 3.86 10.31
CA LYS A 111 9.44 4.88 10.89
C LYS A 111 10.93 4.51 10.79
N GLN A 112 11.28 3.23 10.95
CA GLN A 112 12.66 2.77 10.77
C GLN A 112 13.11 2.87 9.31
N TRP A 113 12.22 2.50 8.39
CA TRP A 113 12.41 2.64 6.95
C TRP A 113 12.63 4.09 6.54
N GLU A 114 11.70 5.00 6.93
CA GLU A 114 11.81 6.43 6.68
C GLU A 114 13.12 7.00 7.22
N LYS A 115 13.49 6.67 8.46
CA LYS A 115 14.73 7.16 9.06
C LYS A 115 15.98 6.70 8.28
N ARG A 116 16.02 5.42 7.91
CA ARG A 116 17.15 4.82 7.18
C ARG A 116 17.29 5.44 5.80
N ASP A 117 16.19 5.56 5.06
CA ASP A 117 16.21 6.00 3.67
C ASP A 117 16.32 7.51 3.57
N MET A 118 15.73 8.28 4.48
CA MET A 118 15.92 9.74 4.54
C MET A 118 17.38 10.13 4.79
N GLN A 119 18.13 9.32 5.54
CA GLN A 119 19.58 9.53 5.73
C GLN A 119 20.39 9.30 4.45
N PHE A 120 19.92 8.43 3.55
CA PHE A 120 20.54 8.26 2.24
C PHE A 120 20.13 9.39 1.29
N LEU A 121 18.85 9.72 1.24
CA LEU A 121 18.30 10.76 0.36
C LEU A 121 18.83 12.16 0.70
N SER A 122 19.16 12.44 1.97
CA SER A 122 19.75 13.73 2.39
C SER A 122 21.15 14.00 1.84
N ARG A 123 21.77 13.03 1.17
CA ARG A 123 23.07 13.20 0.48
C ARG A 123 22.95 13.96 -0.84
N TYR A 124 21.74 14.03 -1.40
CA TYR A 124 21.49 14.67 -2.68
C TYR A 124 21.13 16.15 -2.49
N SER A 125 21.53 16.98 -3.44
CA SER A 125 21.13 18.39 -3.47
C SER A 125 19.62 18.53 -3.75
N LYS A 126 19.10 19.75 -3.55
CA LYS A 126 17.70 20.05 -3.86
C LYS A 126 17.40 19.81 -5.35
N ASP A 127 18.26 20.28 -6.25
CA ASP A 127 18.02 20.17 -7.69
C ASP A 127 18.04 18.71 -8.16
N GLU A 128 18.94 17.88 -7.63
CA GLU A 128 18.96 16.43 -7.88
C GLU A 128 17.71 15.76 -7.32
N THR A 129 17.32 16.13 -6.10
CA THR A 129 16.10 15.59 -5.45
C THR A 129 14.85 15.96 -6.25
N ASP A 130 14.70 17.21 -6.69
CA ASP A 130 13.57 17.68 -7.48
C ASP A 130 13.51 16.94 -8.83
N THR A 131 14.67 16.67 -9.44
CA THR A 131 14.76 15.89 -10.68
C THR A 131 14.32 14.44 -10.49
N ILE A 132 14.81 13.77 -9.44
CA ILE A 132 14.43 12.39 -9.11
C ILE A 132 12.96 12.31 -8.75
N LEU A 133 12.45 13.26 -7.96
CA LEU A 133 11.05 13.31 -7.54
C LEU A 133 10.13 13.44 -8.74
N LYS A 134 10.45 14.34 -9.67
CA LYS A 134 9.70 14.50 -10.92
C LYS A 134 9.65 13.19 -11.70
N PHE A 135 10.80 12.53 -11.90
CA PHE A 135 10.85 11.23 -12.58
C PHE A 135 9.96 10.19 -11.89
N MET A 136 10.06 10.05 -10.56
CA MET A 136 9.27 9.07 -9.81
C MET A 136 7.76 9.34 -9.92
N GLN A 137 7.34 10.61 -9.89
CA GLN A 137 5.94 10.99 -10.04
C GLN A 137 5.41 10.67 -11.44
N GLU A 138 6.14 11.05 -12.49
CA GLU A 138 5.77 10.74 -13.88
C GLU A 138 5.73 9.22 -14.13
N PHE A 139 6.69 8.47 -13.56
CA PHE A 139 6.75 7.02 -13.70
C PHE A 139 5.60 6.31 -12.95
N ASN A 140 5.21 6.79 -11.78
CA ASN A 140 4.04 6.26 -11.06
C ASN A 140 2.75 6.45 -11.87
N VAL A 141 2.53 7.64 -12.44
CA VAL A 141 1.35 7.90 -13.31
C VAL A 141 1.35 6.96 -14.51
N TYR A 142 2.50 6.77 -15.17
CA TYR A 142 2.61 5.82 -16.27
C TYR A 142 2.26 4.39 -15.83
N LEU A 143 2.74 3.94 -14.67
CA LEU A 143 2.43 2.60 -14.16
C LEU A 143 0.94 2.46 -13.82
N ASP A 144 0.31 3.48 -13.25
CA ASP A 144 -1.13 3.50 -12.97
C ASP A 144 -1.94 3.35 -14.27
N GLU A 145 -1.57 4.08 -15.32
CA GLU A 145 -2.18 3.95 -16.66
C GLU A 145 -2.04 2.53 -17.23
N GLN A 146 -0.86 1.90 -17.09
CA GLN A 146 -0.67 0.52 -17.53
C GLN A 146 -1.56 -0.45 -16.74
N ILE A 147 -1.65 -0.28 -15.41
CA ILE A 147 -2.49 -1.11 -14.55
C ILE A 147 -3.96 -1.01 -14.96
N GLU A 148 -4.46 0.20 -15.21
CA GLU A 148 -5.83 0.43 -15.67
C GLU A 148 -6.12 -0.22 -17.02
N GLN A 149 -5.17 -0.14 -17.96
CA GLN A 149 -5.28 -0.79 -19.27
C GLN A 149 -5.42 -2.32 -19.11
N TYR A 150 -4.53 -2.96 -18.33
CA TYR A 150 -4.59 -4.40 -18.09
C TYR A 150 -5.89 -4.83 -17.39
N ILE A 151 -6.40 -4.04 -16.46
CA ILE A 151 -7.69 -4.31 -15.80
C ILE A 151 -8.82 -4.24 -16.82
N THR A 152 -8.82 -3.26 -17.72
CA THR A 152 -9.86 -3.08 -18.74
C THR A 152 -9.86 -4.22 -19.74
N ASP A 153 -8.70 -4.54 -20.32
CA ASP A 153 -8.52 -5.64 -21.28
C ASP A 153 -8.98 -6.99 -20.70
N SER A 154 -8.67 -7.23 -19.42
CA SER A 154 -9.07 -8.46 -18.74
C SER A 154 -10.59 -8.62 -18.64
N ARG A 155 -11.35 -7.52 -18.48
CA ARG A 155 -12.82 -7.53 -18.37
C ARG A 155 -13.48 -7.78 -19.71
N GLU A 156 -13.01 -7.13 -20.78
CA GLU A 156 -13.54 -7.31 -22.14
C GLU A 156 -13.34 -8.74 -22.66
N SER A 157 -12.23 -9.38 -22.26
CA SER A 157 -11.95 -10.79 -22.60
C SER A 157 -12.89 -11.80 -21.94
N THR A 158 -13.45 -11.46 -20.76
CA THR A 158 -14.43 -12.28 -20.04
C THR A 158 -15.87 -12.07 -20.47
N GLU A 159 -16.21 -10.90 -21.03
CA GLU A 159 -17.56 -10.61 -21.55
C GLU A 159 -17.75 -11.09 -23.00
N SER A 160 -16.65 -11.37 -23.72
CA SER A 160 -16.66 -11.91 -25.08
C SER A 160 -16.70 -13.47 -25.12
N ARG A 161 -16.97 -14.14 -24.00
CA ARG A 161 -17.09 -15.60 -23.86
C ARG A 161 -18.42 -15.98 -23.23
#